data_AF-A0A452ZHP1-F1
#
_entry.id   AF-A0A452ZHP1-F1
#
_cell.length_a   1.000
_cell.length_b   1.000
_cell.length_c   1.000
_cell.angle_alpha   90.00
_cell.angle_beta   90.00
_cell.angle_gamma   90.00
#
_symmetry.space_group_name_H-M   'P 1'
#
loop_
_entity.id
_entity.type
_entity.pdbx_description
1 polymer ?
#
loop_
_entity_poly.entity_id
_entity_poly.type
_entity_poly.pdbx_seq_one_letter_code
_entity_poly.pdbx_strand_id
1 'polypeptide(L)'
;MAGASATDDSSASTAGMRDDDRSLSGESLSEWRSCDQGESGSPSTSPPFWDTDYDDDDPGPKPSELYGRHTWRIENFSKEKKREMKSEPFEAGGYKWYILVYPQGCDVSNHLSLFLCVANHDKLLPGWSHFAQFTIAVGNMDPKKIKYSDTLHRFWKKEHDWGWKKFMELSKIQDGFLVDDVLEIIAQVQVIREKVDRPFRCLDRPYRRELLRVYTTNIEQIYRRFIEERRNKLTKLIEDKIRWSSFRAFWSAIDPRTRHRMSREKTDIILKVLVKHFFVEKEVTSTLVMDSLYTGLKALEYQSMGKKGRTKIAELDELPAPMVNVDMDIFVLAGDVITLLERAALEPLPCQPVSPKDDKCSQSRMKV
;
A
#
# COMPACT_ATOMS: atom_id res chain seq x y z
N MET A 1 -52.89 44.48 -18.41
CA MET A 1 -53.00 45.89 -17.99
C MET A 1 -53.92 45.94 -16.79
N ALA A 2 -53.47 46.61 -15.72
CA ALA A 2 -54.17 47.02 -14.49
C ALA A 2 -54.91 45.89 -13.73
N GLY A 3 -54.51 45.47 -12.53
CA GLY A 3 -54.18 46.22 -11.31
C GLY A 3 -54.99 45.53 -10.20
N ALA A 4 -54.71 45.54 -8.90
CA ALA A 4 -53.76 46.19 -8.03
C ALA A 4 -53.83 45.41 -6.68
N SER A 5 -52.89 45.68 -5.76
CA SER A 5 -53.03 45.71 -4.27
C SER A 5 -53.58 44.48 -3.53
N ALA A 6 -53.14 44.09 -2.35
CA ALA A 6 -52.22 44.62 -1.34
C ALA A 6 -52.06 43.50 -0.28
N THR A 7 -50.99 43.63 0.48
CA THR A 7 -50.66 43.02 1.77
C THR A 7 -51.81 43.08 2.79
N ASP A 8 -51.94 42.07 3.66
CA ASP A 8 -51.58 42.27 5.08
C ASP A 8 -51.63 40.97 5.90
N ASP A 9 -50.68 40.93 6.83
CA ASP A 9 -50.51 40.02 7.95
C ASP A 9 -51.70 40.04 8.92
N SER A 10 -51.88 38.95 9.69
CA SER A 10 -51.97 39.00 11.18
C SER A 10 -52.29 37.64 11.81
N SER A 11 -51.30 37.15 12.55
CA SER A 11 -51.36 36.48 13.88
C SER A 11 -52.70 35.96 14.45
N ALA A 12 -52.72 34.71 14.92
CA ALA A 12 -52.68 34.35 16.37
C ALA A 12 -53.13 32.89 16.65
N SER A 13 -52.19 32.12 17.22
CA SER A 13 -52.29 31.32 18.45
C SER A 13 -53.56 30.50 18.77
N THR A 14 -53.47 29.17 18.85
CA THR A 14 -53.38 28.42 20.14
C THR A 14 -53.42 26.89 19.95
N ALA A 15 -52.83 26.22 20.95
CA ALA A 15 -52.40 24.82 21.02
C ALA A 15 -53.51 23.73 20.97
N GLY A 16 -53.11 22.56 20.48
CA GLY A 16 -53.78 21.28 20.71
C GLY A 16 -52.86 20.11 20.32
N MET A 17 -52.47 19.30 21.30
CA MET A 17 -51.42 18.27 21.26
C MET A 17 -51.82 16.99 20.52
N ARG A 18 -50.87 16.33 19.84
CA ARG A 18 -50.34 14.95 20.08
C ARG A 18 -49.89 14.23 18.80
N ASP A 19 -48.66 13.72 18.89
CA ASP A 19 -48.06 12.50 18.32
C ASP A 19 -48.47 12.02 16.93
N ASP A 20 -47.52 12.00 15.97
CA ASP A 20 -46.92 10.71 15.61
C ASP A 20 -45.65 10.84 14.77
N ASP A 21 -44.81 9.84 14.99
CA ASP A 21 -43.48 9.53 14.47
C ASP A 21 -43.40 9.52 12.92
N ARG A 22 -42.32 10.09 12.33
CA ARG A 22 -41.51 9.43 11.26
C ARG A 22 -40.44 10.30 10.60
N SER A 23 -39.22 9.79 10.76
CA SER A 23 -38.14 9.68 9.76
C SER A 23 -37.48 10.97 9.27
N LEU A 24 -36.60 11.50 10.13
CA LEU A 24 -35.32 12.05 9.68
C LEU A 24 -34.41 10.88 9.27
N SER A 25 -34.28 10.63 7.97
CA SER A 25 -33.18 9.80 7.44
C SER A 25 -32.88 10.19 5.99
N GLY A 26 -32.38 11.40 5.80
CA GLY A 26 -31.86 11.91 4.52
C GLY A 26 -30.34 12.14 4.51
N GLU A 27 -29.68 12.07 5.66
CA GLU A 27 -28.27 12.44 5.81
C GLU A 27 -27.55 11.41 6.70
N SER A 28 -27.02 10.32 6.12
CA SER A 28 -26.11 9.43 6.87
C SER A 28 -25.16 8.56 6.03
N LEU A 29 -25.27 8.53 4.70
CA LEU A 29 -24.46 7.61 3.88
C LEU A 29 -23.32 8.27 3.07
N SER A 30 -23.10 9.57 3.24
CA SER A 30 -22.12 10.33 2.43
C SER A 30 -20.84 10.72 3.16
N GLU A 31 -20.69 10.37 4.43
CA GLU A 31 -19.72 11.04 5.31
C GLU A 31 -18.72 10.09 5.99
N TRP A 32 -18.29 9.02 5.32
CA TRP A 32 -17.32 8.11 5.94
C TRP A 32 -16.26 7.63 4.95
N ARG A 33 -15.55 8.60 4.35
CA ARG A 33 -14.11 8.59 3.97
C ARG A 33 -13.59 9.99 3.58
N SER A 34 -14.26 11.07 3.95
CA SER A 34 -13.64 12.40 3.91
C SER A 34 -13.05 12.66 5.29
N CYS A 35 -11.77 12.30 5.49
CA CYS A 35 -11.01 12.95 6.56
C CYS A 35 -10.56 14.31 6.05
N ASP A 36 -11.51 15.25 6.02
CA ASP A 36 -11.26 16.69 6.02
C ASP A 36 -11.78 17.30 7.34
N GLN A 37 -11.76 16.51 8.43
CA GLN A 37 -11.88 17.03 9.80
C GLN A 37 -10.50 17.12 10.42
N GLY A 38 -10.19 18.34 10.85
CA GLY A 38 -8.87 18.84 11.19
C GLY A 38 -8.01 17.94 12.06
N GLU A 39 -6.71 18.05 11.80
CA GLU A 39 -5.63 17.53 12.62
C GLU A 39 -5.94 17.67 14.12
N SER A 40 -6.25 16.54 14.76
CA SER A 40 -6.01 16.37 16.19
C SER A 40 -5.10 15.17 16.35
N GLY A 41 -3.88 15.47 16.80
CA GLY A 41 -2.73 14.59 16.75
C GLY A 41 -2.95 13.28 17.51
N SER A 42 -2.95 12.18 16.76
CA SER A 42 -2.55 10.87 17.28
C SER A 42 -1.10 10.66 16.86
N PRO A 43 -0.15 10.41 17.78
CA PRO A 43 1.25 10.24 17.43
C PRO A 43 1.39 9.00 16.55
N SER A 44 1.97 9.19 15.36
CA SER A 44 2.38 8.12 14.47
C SER A 44 3.34 7.20 15.23
N THR A 45 3.03 5.90 15.30
CA THR A 45 3.96 4.89 15.81
C THR A 45 5.07 4.57 14.80
N SER A 46 5.08 5.25 13.65
CA SER A 46 6.14 5.16 12.66
C SER A 46 7.25 6.16 13.02
N PRO A 47 8.54 5.81 12.88
CA PRO A 47 9.62 6.74 13.20
C PRO A 47 9.45 8.08 12.45
N PRO A 48 9.83 9.23 13.03
CA PRO A 48 9.56 10.57 12.46
C PRO A 48 10.00 10.75 11.00
N PHE A 49 11.04 10.04 10.58
CA PHE A 49 11.54 10.03 9.19
C PHE A 49 10.53 9.46 8.16
N TRP A 50 9.61 8.62 8.60
CA TRP A 50 8.57 8.01 7.75
C TRP A 50 7.50 9.03 7.34
N ASP A 51 7.36 10.10 8.12
CA ASP A 51 6.36 11.16 7.94
C ASP A 51 6.97 12.51 7.50
N THR A 52 8.29 12.67 7.52
CA THR A 52 8.95 13.82 6.88
C THR A 52 9.08 13.57 5.37
N ASP A 53 8.19 14.20 4.60
CA ASP A 53 8.57 14.65 3.26
C ASP A 53 9.63 15.71 3.52
N TYR A 54 10.91 15.33 3.59
CA TYR A 54 11.97 16.34 3.46
C TYR A 54 11.62 17.12 2.21
N ASP A 55 11.47 18.43 2.36
CA ASP A 55 11.18 19.40 1.32
C ASP A 55 11.79 18.92 0.01
N ASP A 56 10.92 18.37 -0.84
CA ASP A 56 11.31 17.87 -2.13
C ASP A 56 11.48 19.12 -2.98
N ASP A 57 12.70 19.67 -3.01
CA ASP A 57 13.16 20.63 -4.02
C ASP A 57 13.17 19.99 -5.44
N ASP A 58 12.34 18.97 -5.67
CA ASP A 58 12.14 18.26 -6.93
C ASP A 58 11.01 18.96 -7.71
N PRO A 59 11.30 19.44 -8.93
CA PRO A 59 10.30 20.10 -9.77
C PRO A 59 9.24 19.15 -10.35
N GLY A 60 9.27 17.84 -10.06
CA GLY A 60 8.28 16.87 -10.52
C GLY A 60 6.94 16.91 -9.78
N PRO A 61 5.86 16.33 -10.37
CA PRO A 61 4.55 16.29 -9.73
C PRO A 61 4.58 15.40 -8.49
N LYS A 62 3.88 15.85 -7.45
CA LYS A 62 3.76 15.12 -6.18
C LYS A 62 2.92 13.84 -6.36
N PRO A 63 3.12 12.79 -5.55
CA PRO A 63 2.31 11.57 -5.64
C PRO A 63 0.79 11.83 -5.55
N SER A 64 0.37 12.82 -4.75
CA SER A 64 -1.02 13.23 -4.62
C SER A 64 -1.61 13.80 -5.92
N GLU A 65 -0.81 14.46 -6.76
CA GLU A 65 -1.22 14.97 -8.08
C GLU A 65 -1.34 13.83 -9.11
N LEU A 66 -0.73 12.68 -8.82
CA LEU A 66 -0.76 11.49 -9.64
C LEU A 66 -1.82 10.46 -9.22
N TYR A 67 -2.55 10.78 -8.15
CA TYR A 67 -3.59 9.95 -7.57
C TYR A 67 -4.99 10.43 -7.97
N GLY A 68 -5.93 9.51 -8.07
CA GLY A 68 -7.35 9.82 -8.26
C GLY A 68 -8.24 8.75 -7.65
N ARG A 69 -9.40 9.16 -7.14
CA ARG A 69 -10.43 8.28 -6.60
C ARG A 69 -11.77 8.58 -7.26
N HIS A 70 -12.46 7.54 -7.67
CA HIS A 70 -13.77 7.63 -8.30
C HIS A 70 -14.73 6.62 -7.68
N THR A 71 -15.96 7.04 -7.42
CA THR A 71 -17.04 6.18 -6.94
C THR A 71 -18.13 6.17 -7.99
N TRP A 72 -18.49 4.97 -8.44
CA TRP A 72 -19.59 4.75 -9.37
C TRP A 72 -20.70 3.96 -8.68
N ARG A 73 -21.90 4.54 -8.65
CA ARG A 73 -23.10 3.92 -8.10
C ARG A 73 -23.97 3.45 -9.26
N ILE A 74 -24.22 2.15 -9.32
CA ILE A 74 -25.07 1.54 -10.34
C ILE A 74 -26.42 1.26 -9.70
N GLU A 75 -27.42 2.05 -10.09
CA GLU A 75 -28.80 1.88 -9.63
C GLU A 75 -29.52 0.75 -10.37
N ASN A 76 -30.52 0.16 -9.71
CA ASN A 76 -31.32 -0.95 -10.24
C ASN A 76 -30.46 -2.12 -10.74
N PHE A 77 -29.35 -2.43 -10.06
CA PHE A 77 -28.35 -3.40 -10.52
C PHE A 77 -28.95 -4.79 -10.74
N SER A 78 -29.89 -5.21 -9.89
CA SER A 78 -30.58 -6.51 -10.01
C SER A 78 -31.35 -6.68 -11.32
N LYS A 79 -31.77 -5.58 -11.96
CA LYS A 79 -32.57 -5.57 -13.20
C LYS A 79 -31.71 -5.37 -14.44
N GLU A 80 -30.41 -5.13 -14.28
CA GLU A 80 -29.53 -4.83 -15.41
C GLU A 80 -29.29 -6.09 -16.26
N LYS A 81 -29.56 -5.95 -17.56
CA LYS A 81 -29.47 -7.04 -18.56
C LYS A 81 -28.40 -6.76 -19.61
N LYS A 82 -27.78 -5.58 -19.58
CA LYS A 82 -26.67 -5.26 -20.47
C LYS A 82 -25.53 -6.25 -20.26
N ARG A 83 -24.89 -6.60 -21.37
CA ARG A 83 -23.67 -7.41 -21.35
C ARG A 83 -22.54 -6.70 -20.60
N GLU A 84 -22.37 -5.41 -20.84
CA GLU A 84 -21.35 -4.58 -20.23
C GLU A 84 -21.86 -3.17 -19.92
N MET A 85 -21.25 -2.51 -18.95
CA MET A 85 -21.52 -1.14 -18.54
C MET A 85 -20.22 -0.40 -18.33
N LYS A 86 -20.21 0.91 -18.61
CA LYS A 86 -19.06 1.79 -18.44
C LYS A 86 -19.44 2.95 -17.52
N SER A 87 -18.57 3.30 -16.59
CA SER A 87 -18.70 4.53 -15.81
C SER A 87 -18.45 5.75 -16.69
N GLU A 88 -18.84 6.92 -16.20
CA GLU A 88 -18.30 8.17 -16.74
C GLU A 88 -16.78 8.21 -16.56
N PRO A 89 -16.03 8.82 -17.50
CA PRO A 89 -14.60 8.97 -17.36
C PRO A 89 -14.22 9.86 -16.17
N PHE A 90 -13.18 9.48 -15.44
CA PHE A 90 -12.61 10.26 -14.34
C PHE A 90 -11.10 10.46 -14.54
N GLU A 91 -10.53 11.49 -13.92
CA GLU A 91 -9.12 11.84 -14.07
C GLU A 91 -8.28 11.31 -12.90
N ALA A 92 -7.12 10.70 -13.23
CA ALA A 92 -6.09 10.33 -12.27
C ALA A 92 -4.72 10.41 -12.94
N GLY A 93 -3.79 11.16 -12.35
CA GLY A 93 -2.43 11.35 -12.84
C GLY A 93 -2.29 11.86 -14.27
N GLY A 94 -3.19 12.76 -14.68
CA GLY A 94 -3.21 13.38 -16.01
C GLY A 94 -3.82 12.50 -17.10
N TYR A 95 -4.39 11.34 -16.74
CA TYR A 95 -5.07 10.44 -17.67
C TYR A 95 -6.54 10.29 -17.31
N LYS A 96 -7.35 10.02 -18.34
CA LYS A 96 -8.78 9.70 -18.17
C LYS A 96 -8.94 8.19 -18.09
N TRP A 97 -9.66 7.75 -17.08
CA TRP A 97 -9.94 6.35 -16.77
C TRP A 97 -11.45 6.13 -16.73
N TYR A 98 -11.90 4.90 -16.92
CA TYR A 98 -13.28 4.51 -16.62
C TYR A 98 -13.32 3.09 -16.08
N ILE A 99 -14.39 2.76 -15.36
CA ILE A 99 -14.65 1.42 -14.84
C ILE A 99 -15.51 0.68 -15.87
N LEU A 100 -15.10 -0.52 -16.25
CA LEU A 100 -15.86 -1.44 -17.09
C LEU A 100 -16.38 -2.61 -16.24
N VAL A 101 -17.69 -2.82 -16.28
CA VAL A 101 -18.39 -3.85 -15.51
C VAL A 101 -19.05 -4.83 -16.48
N TYR A 102 -18.88 -6.12 -16.21
CA TYR A 102 -19.72 -7.18 -16.78
C TYR A 102 -20.60 -7.74 -15.66
N PRO A 103 -21.89 -7.32 -15.56
CA PRO A 103 -22.76 -7.68 -14.44
C PRO A 103 -23.03 -9.19 -14.32
N GLN A 104 -22.97 -9.93 -15.43
CA GLN A 104 -23.21 -11.37 -15.50
C GLN A 104 -21.95 -12.19 -15.84
N GLY A 105 -20.80 -11.51 -15.90
CA GLY A 105 -19.50 -12.09 -16.25
C GLY A 105 -19.03 -11.77 -17.66
N CYS A 106 -17.70 -11.71 -17.83
CA CYS A 106 -17.04 -11.51 -19.12
C CYS A 106 -16.87 -12.85 -19.87
N ASP A 107 -15.91 -13.67 -19.43
CA ASP A 107 -15.64 -15.01 -19.99
C ASP A 107 -16.16 -16.13 -19.09
N VAL A 108 -16.38 -15.81 -17.81
CA VAL A 108 -16.81 -16.73 -16.77
C VAL A 108 -18.17 -16.25 -16.30
N SER A 109 -19.19 -17.09 -16.46
CA SER A 109 -20.53 -16.80 -15.97
C SER A 109 -20.60 -16.80 -14.43
N ASN A 110 -21.68 -16.21 -13.91
CA ASN A 110 -22.00 -16.19 -12.47
C ASN A 110 -20.99 -15.42 -11.59
N HIS A 111 -20.14 -14.61 -12.21
CA HIS A 111 -19.23 -13.71 -11.50
C HIS A 111 -19.39 -12.29 -12.02
N LEU A 112 -19.34 -11.32 -11.11
CA LEU A 112 -19.09 -9.93 -11.45
C LEU A 112 -17.65 -9.81 -11.96
N SER A 113 -17.47 -9.25 -13.14
CA SER A 113 -16.14 -8.90 -13.65
C SER A 113 -15.96 -7.38 -13.66
N LEU A 114 -14.83 -6.91 -13.15
CA LEU A 114 -14.52 -5.48 -13.02
C LEU A 114 -13.15 -5.18 -13.62
N PHE A 115 -13.07 -4.12 -14.42
CA PHE A 115 -11.84 -3.68 -15.07
C PHE A 115 -11.69 -2.17 -14.94
N LEU A 116 -10.43 -1.72 -14.85
CA LEU A 116 -10.04 -0.33 -15.03
C LEU A 116 -9.55 -0.18 -16.48
N CYS A 117 -10.03 0.85 -17.17
CA CYS A 117 -9.71 1.10 -18.57
C CYS A 117 -9.19 2.52 -18.77
N VAL A 118 -8.25 2.69 -19.70
CA VAL A 118 -7.82 4.01 -20.19
C VAL A 118 -8.85 4.53 -21.19
N ALA A 119 -9.43 5.70 -20.92
CA ALA A 119 -10.36 6.36 -21.82
C ALA A 119 -9.62 6.91 -23.05
N ASN A 120 -10.33 7.01 -24.19
CA ASN A 120 -9.77 7.49 -25.46
C ASN A 120 -8.51 6.74 -25.92
N HIS A 121 -8.38 5.44 -25.58
CA HIS A 121 -7.19 4.66 -25.89
C HIS A 121 -6.84 4.61 -27.39
N ASP A 122 -7.85 4.74 -28.27
CA ASP A 122 -7.67 4.83 -29.73
C ASP A 122 -6.79 6.00 -30.16
N LYS A 123 -6.89 7.12 -29.43
CA LYS A 123 -6.16 8.37 -29.67
C LYS A 123 -4.74 8.36 -29.09
N LEU A 124 -4.36 7.31 -28.34
CA LEU A 124 -3.02 7.19 -27.78
C LEU A 124 -2.00 6.99 -28.89
N LEU A 125 -0.88 7.72 -28.78
CA LEU A 125 0.24 7.61 -29.69
C LEU A 125 0.91 6.22 -29.58
N PRO A 126 1.48 5.69 -30.67
CA PRO A 126 2.34 4.51 -30.60
C PRO A 126 3.45 4.71 -29.56
N GLY A 127 3.70 3.69 -28.73
CA GLY A 127 4.71 3.75 -27.67
C GLY A 127 4.21 4.31 -26.33
N TRP A 128 2.96 4.77 -26.23
CA TRP A 128 2.37 5.14 -24.95
C TRP A 128 2.30 3.93 -24.00
N SER A 129 2.89 4.07 -22.82
CA SER A 129 2.76 3.10 -21.73
C SER A 129 3.01 3.74 -20.38
N HIS A 130 2.18 3.42 -19.38
CA HIS A 130 2.38 3.86 -18.00
C HIS A 130 2.05 2.74 -17.01
N PHE A 131 2.84 2.67 -15.95
CA PHE A 131 2.48 1.87 -14.78
C PHE A 131 1.40 2.60 -13.99
N ALA A 132 0.40 1.86 -13.53
CA ALA A 132 -0.54 2.34 -12.54
C ALA A 132 -0.77 1.26 -11.48
N GLN A 133 -0.70 1.66 -10.22
CA GLN A 133 -1.20 0.85 -9.12
C GLN A 133 -2.63 1.27 -8.85
N PHE A 134 -3.56 0.32 -8.88
CA PHE A 134 -4.95 0.64 -8.67
C PHE A 134 -5.65 -0.40 -7.80
N THR A 135 -6.69 0.06 -7.13
CA THR A 135 -7.59 -0.76 -6.30
C THR A 135 -9.01 -0.57 -6.81
N ILE A 136 -9.71 -1.67 -7.05
CA ILE A 136 -11.17 -1.68 -7.24
C ILE A 136 -11.79 -2.30 -5.99
N ALA A 137 -12.78 -1.61 -5.43
CA ALA A 137 -13.55 -2.08 -4.30
C ALA A 137 -15.05 -2.10 -4.61
N VAL A 138 -15.76 -3.08 -4.06
CA VAL A 138 -17.23 -3.12 -4.06
C VAL A 138 -17.70 -2.88 -2.63
N GLY A 139 -18.46 -1.80 -2.45
CA GLY A 139 -18.99 -1.36 -1.17
C GLY A 139 -19.95 -2.38 -0.55
N ASN A 140 -20.00 -2.42 0.77
CA ASN A 140 -20.90 -3.28 1.54
C ASN A 140 -21.49 -2.48 2.72
N MET A 141 -22.68 -2.83 3.17
CA MET A 141 -23.30 -2.26 4.38
C MET A 141 -22.43 -2.43 5.62
N ASP A 142 -21.70 -3.55 5.73
CA ASP A 142 -20.66 -3.74 6.73
C ASP A 142 -19.31 -3.29 6.17
N PRO A 143 -18.69 -2.22 6.71
CA PRO A 143 -17.38 -1.73 6.26
C PRO A 143 -16.27 -2.78 6.34
N LYS A 144 -16.41 -3.81 7.20
CA LYS A 144 -15.45 -4.91 7.33
C LYS A 144 -15.57 -5.95 6.20
N LYS A 145 -16.68 -5.95 5.47
CA LYS A 145 -16.97 -6.90 4.37
C LYS A 145 -16.72 -6.32 2.98
N ILE A 146 -16.32 -5.05 2.87
CA ILE A 146 -15.97 -4.44 1.59
C ILE A 146 -14.95 -5.33 0.87
N LYS A 147 -15.24 -5.62 -0.41
CA LYS A 147 -14.39 -6.50 -1.21
C LYS A 147 -13.41 -5.65 -2.01
N TYR A 148 -12.12 -5.80 -1.73
CA TYR A 148 -11.05 -5.12 -2.45
C TYR A 148 -10.34 -6.09 -3.41
N SER A 149 -9.81 -5.55 -4.50
CA SER A 149 -8.73 -6.17 -5.27
C SER A 149 -7.83 -5.08 -5.82
N ASP A 150 -6.53 -5.34 -5.79
CA ASP A 150 -5.50 -4.38 -6.15
C ASP A 150 -4.40 -5.06 -6.98
N THR A 151 -3.77 -4.27 -7.84
CA THR A 151 -2.69 -4.74 -8.71
C THR A 151 -1.84 -3.57 -9.20
N LEU A 152 -0.62 -3.89 -9.61
CA LEU A 152 0.24 -3.01 -10.38
C LEU A 152 0.20 -3.44 -11.84
N HIS A 153 -0.21 -2.57 -12.75
CA HIS A 153 -0.26 -2.93 -14.17
C HIS A 153 0.38 -1.88 -15.06
N ARG A 154 1.04 -2.33 -16.14
CA ARG A 154 1.54 -1.47 -17.20
C ARG A 154 0.50 -1.37 -18.30
N PHE A 155 -0.25 -0.28 -18.30
CA PHE A 155 -1.19 0.05 -19.37
C PHE A 155 -0.42 0.51 -20.60
N TRP A 156 -0.85 0.06 -21.77
CA TRP A 156 -0.33 0.47 -23.07
C TRP A 156 -1.42 0.33 -24.13
N LYS A 157 -1.15 0.77 -25.37
CA LYS A 157 -2.20 0.82 -26.40
C LYS A 157 -2.93 -0.52 -26.66
N LYS A 158 -2.23 -1.66 -26.55
CA LYS A 158 -2.82 -2.99 -26.80
C LYS A 158 -3.55 -3.57 -25.58
N GLU A 159 -3.04 -3.35 -24.38
CA GLU A 159 -3.69 -3.70 -23.11
C GLU A 159 -4.02 -2.39 -22.38
N HIS A 160 -5.09 -1.75 -22.84
CA HIS A 160 -5.59 -0.50 -22.28
C HIS A 160 -6.56 -0.73 -21.11
N ASP A 161 -6.93 -1.99 -20.87
CA ASP A 161 -7.76 -2.45 -19.78
C ASP A 161 -7.04 -3.53 -18.95
N TRP A 162 -7.31 -3.53 -17.65
CA TRP A 162 -6.85 -4.58 -16.74
C TRP A 162 -7.80 -4.72 -15.56
N GLY A 163 -7.96 -5.94 -15.05
CA GLY A 163 -8.90 -6.22 -13.97
C GLY A 163 -9.13 -7.70 -13.70
N TRP A 164 -10.29 -8.01 -13.13
CA TRP A 164 -10.61 -9.33 -12.62
C TRP A 164 -11.86 -9.89 -13.29
N LYS A 165 -11.68 -10.96 -14.07
CA LYS A 165 -12.78 -11.74 -14.66
C LYS A 165 -13.67 -12.40 -13.61
N LYS A 166 -13.09 -12.79 -12.46
CA LYS A 166 -13.78 -13.40 -11.32
C LYS A 166 -13.63 -12.53 -10.07
N PHE A 167 -14.11 -11.29 -10.10
CA PHE A 167 -13.97 -10.37 -8.98
C PHE A 167 -14.79 -10.83 -7.77
N MET A 168 -16.07 -11.15 -7.99
CA MET A 168 -17.00 -11.59 -6.96
C MET A 168 -18.06 -12.52 -7.56
N GLU A 169 -18.46 -13.57 -6.84
CA GLU A 169 -19.60 -14.41 -7.22
C GLU A 169 -20.91 -13.62 -7.12
N LEU A 170 -21.80 -13.74 -8.11
CA LEU A 170 -23.06 -13.00 -8.10
C LEU A 170 -23.98 -13.38 -6.93
N SER A 171 -23.91 -14.63 -6.47
CA SER A 171 -24.63 -15.12 -5.29
C SER A 171 -24.27 -14.34 -4.01
N LYS A 172 -23.06 -13.80 -3.92
CA LYS A 172 -22.57 -13.06 -2.75
C LYS A 172 -22.98 -11.59 -2.76
N ILE A 173 -23.37 -11.03 -3.92
CA ILE A 173 -23.75 -9.62 -4.02
C ILE A 173 -24.94 -9.29 -3.11
N GLN A 174 -25.87 -10.23 -2.95
CA GLN A 174 -27.03 -10.06 -2.07
C GLN A 174 -26.67 -10.06 -0.56
N ASP A 175 -25.45 -10.45 -0.16
CA ASP A 175 -24.96 -10.36 1.23
C ASP A 175 -24.45 -8.93 1.55
N GLY A 176 -25.33 -7.96 1.38
CA GLY A 176 -25.10 -6.57 1.78
C GLY A 176 -24.20 -5.72 0.88
N PHE A 177 -23.81 -6.22 -0.31
CA PHE A 177 -23.12 -5.38 -1.33
C PHE A 177 -24.10 -4.55 -2.17
N LEU A 178 -25.39 -4.87 -2.07
CA LEU A 178 -26.47 -4.18 -2.75
C LEU A 178 -27.34 -3.48 -1.70
N VAL A 179 -27.34 -2.14 -1.71
CA VAL A 179 -28.12 -1.30 -0.79
C VAL A 179 -29.14 -0.54 -1.61
N ASP A 180 -30.44 -0.74 -1.34
CA ASP A 180 -31.53 -0.16 -2.14
C ASP A 180 -31.40 -0.44 -3.65
N ASP A 181 -30.96 -1.65 -4.01
CA ASP A 181 -30.67 -2.06 -5.39
C ASP A 181 -29.56 -1.22 -6.07
N VAL A 182 -28.70 -0.58 -5.27
CA VAL A 182 -27.53 0.18 -5.73
C VAL A 182 -26.25 -0.59 -5.42
N LEU A 183 -25.47 -0.88 -6.45
CA LEU A 183 -24.11 -1.42 -6.32
C LEU A 183 -23.11 -0.28 -6.35
N GLU A 184 -22.33 -0.11 -5.28
CA GLU A 184 -21.27 0.90 -5.23
C GLU A 184 -19.91 0.29 -5.57
N ILE A 185 -19.23 0.87 -6.55
CA ILE A 185 -17.89 0.48 -6.99
C ILE A 185 -16.95 1.67 -6.82
N ILE A 186 -15.84 1.47 -6.14
CA ILE A 186 -14.83 2.50 -5.89
C ILE A 186 -13.55 2.09 -6.64
N ALA A 187 -13.00 3.02 -7.42
CA ALA A 187 -11.69 2.89 -8.04
C ALA A 187 -10.73 3.91 -7.43
N GLN A 188 -9.58 3.45 -6.94
CA GLN A 188 -8.44 4.28 -6.54
C GLN A 188 -7.30 4.00 -7.52
N VAL A 189 -6.71 5.03 -8.11
CA VAL A 189 -5.70 4.90 -9.16
C VAL A 189 -4.53 5.81 -8.82
N GLN A 190 -3.34 5.23 -8.74
CA GLN A 190 -2.07 5.93 -8.66
C GLN A 190 -1.29 5.69 -9.94
N VAL A 191 -1.05 6.75 -10.71
CA VAL A 191 -0.15 6.68 -11.87
C VAL A 191 1.29 6.73 -11.38
N ILE A 192 2.08 5.74 -11.78
CA ILE A 192 3.50 5.66 -11.45
C ILE A 192 4.30 6.24 -12.60
N ARG A 193 5.02 7.33 -12.32
CA ARG A 193 6.03 7.86 -13.23
C ARG A 193 7.37 7.21 -12.90
N GLU A 194 7.98 6.56 -13.89
CA GLU A 194 9.33 6.03 -13.74
C GLU A 194 10.30 7.19 -13.51
N LYS A 195 10.82 7.29 -12.28
CA LYS A 195 11.96 8.15 -11.95
C LYS A 195 13.16 7.23 -11.75
N VAL A 196 14.13 7.33 -12.66
CA VAL A 196 15.34 6.50 -12.67
C VAL A 196 16.13 6.66 -11.37
N ASP A 197 16.08 7.85 -10.78
CA ASP A 197 16.75 8.22 -9.54
C ASP A 197 15.95 7.87 -8.26
N ARG A 198 14.63 7.61 -8.36
CA ARG A 198 13.74 7.40 -7.21
C ARG A 198 12.58 6.44 -7.51
N PRO A 199 12.82 5.12 -7.57
CA PRO A 199 11.84 4.19 -8.13
C PRO A 199 10.62 3.90 -7.25
N PHE A 200 10.62 4.28 -5.96
CA PHE A 200 9.76 3.61 -4.96
C PHE A 200 8.81 4.50 -4.13
N ARG A 201 8.92 5.84 -4.16
CA ARG A 201 7.98 6.76 -3.48
C ARG A 201 6.93 7.33 -4.43
N CYS A 202 6.18 6.45 -5.08
CA CYS A 202 5.21 6.84 -6.11
C CYS A 202 3.76 6.87 -5.62
N LEU A 203 3.48 6.41 -4.39
CA LEU A 203 2.12 6.32 -3.86
C LEU A 203 1.76 7.53 -3.00
N ASP A 204 0.55 8.03 -3.19
CA ASP A 204 -0.10 8.98 -2.29
C ASP A 204 -0.12 8.45 -0.84
N ARG A 205 0.08 9.33 0.13
CA ARG A 205 0.31 8.97 1.54
C ARG A 205 -0.88 8.24 2.17
N PRO A 206 -2.12 8.77 2.12
CA PRO A 206 -3.33 8.06 2.52
C PRO A 206 -3.48 6.70 1.84
N TYR A 207 -3.32 6.65 0.51
CA TYR A 207 -3.49 5.41 -0.25
C TYR A 207 -2.46 4.34 0.14
N ARG A 208 -1.20 4.74 0.33
CA ARG A 208 -0.13 3.87 0.82
C ARG A 208 -0.44 3.28 2.20
N ARG A 209 -0.93 4.10 3.13
CA ARG A 209 -1.28 3.66 4.49
C ARG A 209 -2.41 2.63 4.47
N GLU A 210 -3.41 2.82 3.61
CA GLU A 210 -4.49 1.87 3.40
C GLU A 210 -3.97 0.52 2.91
N LEU A 211 -3.12 0.51 1.87
CA LEU A 211 -2.54 -0.72 1.34
C LEU A 211 -1.63 -1.44 2.35
N LEU A 212 -0.79 -0.70 3.08
CA LEU A 212 0.03 -1.28 4.14
C LEU A 212 -0.85 -1.98 5.17
N ARG A 213 -1.92 -1.33 5.65
CA ARG A 213 -2.82 -1.96 6.63
C ARG A 213 -3.40 -3.30 6.16
N VAL A 214 -3.66 -3.45 4.85
CA VAL A 214 -4.18 -4.71 4.27
C VAL A 214 -3.07 -5.75 4.10
N TYR A 215 -1.87 -5.33 3.68
CA TYR A 215 -0.80 -6.23 3.25
C TYR A 215 0.36 -6.41 4.22
N THR A 216 0.36 -5.76 5.39
CA THR A 216 1.46 -5.86 6.37
C THR A 216 1.86 -7.30 6.65
N THR A 217 0.90 -8.18 6.94
CA THR A 217 1.19 -9.59 7.24
C THR A 217 1.87 -10.30 6.07
N ASN A 218 1.44 -10.03 4.83
CA ASN A 218 2.04 -10.62 3.64
C ASN A 218 3.47 -10.10 3.42
N ILE A 219 3.68 -8.78 3.59
CA ILE A 219 4.99 -8.13 3.50
C ILE A 219 5.95 -8.72 4.53
N GLU A 220 5.51 -8.83 5.80
CA GLU A 220 6.30 -9.44 6.87
C GLU A 220 6.67 -10.90 6.57
N GLN A 221 5.74 -11.68 6.01
CA GLN A 221 6.01 -13.06 5.60
C GLN A 221 7.07 -13.15 4.49
N ILE A 222 7.02 -12.25 3.50
CA ILE A 222 8.03 -12.18 2.43
C ILE A 222 9.41 -11.91 3.01
N TYR A 223 9.54 -10.89 3.87
CA TYR A 223 10.80 -10.57 4.54
C TYR A 223 11.29 -11.71 5.42
N ARG A 224 10.41 -12.27 6.24
CA ARG A 224 10.75 -13.37 7.16
C ARG A 224 11.32 -14.56 6.40
N ARG A 225 10.66 -15.01 5.34
CA ARG A 225 11.13 -16.15 4.52
C ARG A 225 12.50 -15.87 3.92
N PHE A 226 12.70 -14.69 3.35
CA PHE A 226 14.00 -14.31 2.80
C PHE A 226 15.10 -14.33 3.85
N ILE A 227 14.86 -13.70 5.00
CA ILE A 227 15.86 -13.59 6.05
C ILE A 227 16.17 -14.97 6.66
N GLU A 228 15.16 -15.79 6.92
CA GLU A 228 15.33 -17.16 7.41
C GLU A 228 16.14 -18.02 6.43
N GLU A 229 15.88 -17.92 5.12
CA GLU A 229 16.65 -18.64 4.10
C GLU A 229 18.14 -18.23 4.11
N ARG A 230 18.42 -16.92 4.22
CA ARG A 230 19.79 -16.40 4.26
C ARG A 230 20.49 -16.77 5.57
N ARG A 231 19.79 -16.68 6.70
CA ARG A 231 20.30 -17.09 8.02
C ARG A 231 20.65 -18.56 8.05
N ASN A 232 19.77 -19.43 7.56
CA ASN A 232 20.03 -20.87 7.52
C ASN A 232 21.31 -21.22 6.74
N LYS A 233 21.63 -20.48 5.67
CA LYS A 233 22.89 -20.64 4.93
C LYS A 233 24.10 -20.21 5.75
N LEU A 234 24.00 -19.10 6.48
CA LEU A 234 25.05 -18.61 7.37
C LEU A 234 25.28 -19.55 8.56
N THR A 235 24.21 -20.02 9.22
CA THR A 235 24.29 -20.97 10.33
C THR A 235 24.99 -22.25 9.91
N LYS A 236 24.61 -22.83 8.75
CA LYS A 236 25.29 -24.01 8.20
C LYS A 236 26.78 -23.78 7.91
N LEU A 237 27.16 -22.57 7.52
CA LEU A 237 28.57 -22.22 7.33
C LEU A 237 29.31 -22.16 8.68
N ILE A 238 28.71 -21.55 9.69
CA ILE A 238 29.30 -21.37 11.03
C ILE A 238 29.43 -22.72 11.78
N GLU A 239 28.42 -23.59 11.64
CA GLU A 239 28.41 -24.93 12.27
C GLU A 239 29.46 -25.87 11.67
N ASP A 240 29.82 -25.67 10.39
CA ASP A 240 30.92 -26.40 9.78
C ASP A 240 32.26 -25.90 10.30
N LYS A 241 32.73 -26.51 11.39
CA LYS A 241 33.97 -26.13 12.08
C LYS A 241 35.18 -26.04 11.16
N ILE A 242 35.28 -26.90 10.14
CA ILE A 242 36.42 -26.94 9.23
C ILE A 242 36.36 -25.74 8.29
N ARG A 243 35.23 -25.56 7.58
CA ARG A 243 35.07 -24.42 6.65
C ARG A 243 35.10 -23.08 7.38
N TRP A 244 34.47 -22.99 8.55
CA TRP A 244 34.42 -21.76 9.34
C TRP A 244 35.78 -21.35 9.90
N SER A 245 36.55 -22.30 10.47
CA SER A 245 37.90 -22.01 10.94
C SER A 245 38.85 -21.63 9.81
N SER A 246 38.75 -22.33 8.67
CA SER A 246 39.51 -21.98 7.46
C SER A 246 39.17 -20.57 6.96
N PHE A 247 37.88 -20.21 6.91
CA PHE A 247 37.46 -18.86 6.51
C PHE A 247 37.92 -17.77 7.49
N ARG A 248 37.84 -18.01 8.81
CA ARG A 248 38.37 -17.09 9.83
C ARG A 248 39.87 -16.90 9.71
N ALA A 249 40.63 -17.97 9.49
CA ALA A 249 42.07 -17.92 9.29
C ALA A 249 42.43 -17.14 8.02
N PHE A 250 41.74 -17.43 6.91
CA PHE A 250 41.85 -16.68 5.66
C PHE A 250 41.60 -15.19 5.87
N TRP A 251 40.47 -14.83 6.48
CA TRP A 251 40.10 -13.44 6.71
C TRP A 251 41.12 -12.71 7.60
N SER A 252 41.62 -13.37 8.66
CA SER A 252 42.62 -12.81 9.57
C SER A 252 43.99 -12.59 8.91
N ALA A 253 44.33 -13.41 7.91
CA ALA A 253 45.59 -13.30 7.17
C ALA A 253 45.60 -12.16 6.13
N ILE A 254 44.43 -11.63 5.75
CA ILE A 254 44.33 -10.53 4.78
C ILE A 254 44.66 -9.20 5.46
N ASP A 255 45.45 -8.38 4.76
CA ASP A 255 45.81 -7.05 5.23
C ASP A 255 44.56 -6.15 5.39
N PRO A 256 44.59 -5.17 6.31
CA PRO A 256 43.43 -4.31 6.57
C PRO A 256 42.91 -3.55 5.35
N ARG A 257 43.77 -3.14 4.39
CA ARG A 257 43.34 -2.40 3.21
C ARG A 257 42.55 -3.28 2.27
N THR A 258 43.01 -4.52 2.06
CA THR A 258 42.29 -5.49 1.23
C THR A 258 40.97 -5.90 1.89
N ARG A 259 40.94 -6.11 3.22
CA ARG A 259 39.69 -6.39 3.95
C ARG A 259 38.67 -5.27 3.78
N HIS A 260 39.09 -4.02 3.96
CA HIS A 260 38.23 -2.85 3.75
C HIS A 260 37.71 -2.73 2.32
N ARG A 261 38.49 -3.15 1.31
CA ARG A 261 38.02 -3.19 -0.08
C ARG A 261 36.99 -4.30 -0.32
N MET A 262 37.18 -5.47 0.29
CA MET A 262 36.28 -6.63 0.14
C MET A 262 34.96 -6.47 0.91
N SER A 263 34.92 -5.60 1.93
CA SER A 263 33.73 -5.34 2.75
C SER A 263 32.88 -4.17 2.25
N ARG A 264 33.03 -3.79 0.98
CA ARG A 264 32.35 -2.64 0.36
C ARG A 264 31.75 -3.05 -0.97
N GLU A 265 30.57 -2.53 -1.26
CA GLU A 265 29.91 -2.76 -2.54
C GLU A 265 29.09 -1.54 -2.95
N LYS A 266 28.96 -1.28 -4.26
CA LYS A 266 28.17 -0.14 -4.72
C LYS A 266 26.68 -0.33 -4.47
N THR A 267 25.98 0.76 -4.16
CA THR A 267 24.54 0.78 -3.87
C THR A 267 23.72 0.20 -5.02
N ASP A 268 24.02 0.57 -6.28
CA ASP A 268 23.32 0.09 -7.47
C ASP A 268 23.41 -1.44 -7.64
N ILE A 269 24.57 -2.03 -7.34
CA ILE A 269 24.78 -3.48 -7.39
C ILE A 269 23.90 -4.19 -6.36
N ILE A 270 23.85 -3.69 -5.12
CA ILE A 270 23.01 -4.26 -4.06
C ILE A 270 21.51 -4.09 -4.38
N LEU A 271 21.09 -2.90 -4.80
CA LEU A 271 19.71 -2.62 -5.17
C LEU A 271 19.25 -3.51 -6.33
N LYS A 272 20.09 -3.77 -7.32
CA LYS A 272 19.79 -4.67 -8.43
C LYS A 272 19.50 -6.10 -7.94
N VAL A 273 20.23 -6.59 -6.94
CA VAL A 273 19.96 -7.90 -6.33
C VAL A 273 18.64 -7.90 -5.57
N LEU A 274 18.34 -6.84 -4.83
CA LEU A 274 17.08 -6.69 -4.10
C LEU A 274 15.88 -6.65 -5.03
N VAL A 275 15.91 -5.82 -6.09
CA VAL A 275 14.85 -5.76 -7.11
C VAL A 275 14.62 -7.14 -7.72
N LYS A 276 15.69 -7.85 -8.11
CA LYS A 276 15.57 -9.19 -8.69
C LYS A 276 14.92 -10.20 -7.74
N HIS A 277 15.05 -10.01 -6.43
CA HIS A 277 14.50 -10.94 -5.44
C HIS A 277 13.08 -10.59 -5.01
N PHE A 278 12.78 -9.30 -4.87
CA PHE A 278 11.55 -8.84 -4.22
C PHE A 278 10.54 -8.24 -5.19
N PHE A 279 10.95 -7.74 -6.34
CA PHE A 279 10.02 -7.11 -7.28
C PHE A 279 9.40 -8.17 -8.20
N VAL A 280 8.08 -8.29 -8.12
CA VAL A 280 7.29 -9.20 -8.96
C VAL A 280 6.24 -8.36 -9.66
N GLU A 281 6.29 -8.34 -10.99
CA GLU A 281 5.31 -7.58 -11.78
C GLU A 281 3.89 -8.07 -11.44
N LYS A 282 2.94 -7.13 -11.33
CA LYS A 282 1.53 -7.39 -10.99
C LYS A 282 1.22 -7.74 -9.54
N GLU A 283 2.23 -7.75 -8.66
CA GLU A 283 2.04 -8.00 -7.22
C GLU A 283 2.20 -6.70 -6.41
N VAL A 284 1.14 -6.26 -5.72
CA VAL A 284 1.17 -5.01 -4.92
C VAL A 284 2.10 -5.12 -3.71
N THR A 285 2.11 -6.29 -3.05
CA THR A 285 3.06 -6.63 -1.98
C THR A 285 4.50 -6.36 -2.38
N SER A 286 4.89 -6.65 -3.63
CA SER A 286 6.23 -6.41 -4.13
C SER A 286 6.57 -4.91 -4.16
N THR A 287 5.61 -4.06 -4.57
CA THR A 287 5.78 -2.60 -4.59
C THR A 287 5.94 -2.05 -3.18
N LEU A 288 5.13 -2.54 -2.23
CA LEU A 288 5.21 -2.14 -0.82
C LEU A 288 6.50 -2.61 -0.14
N VAL A 289 7.00 -3.80 -0.48
CA VAL A 289 8.33 -4.30 -0.06
C VAL A 289 9.44 -3.40 -0.60
N MET A 290 9.36 -2.99 -1.86
CA MET A 290 10.37 -2.13 -2.45
C MET A 290 10.36 -0.72 -1.84
N ASP A 291 9.19 -0.15 -1.55
CA ASP A 291 9.06 1.13 -0.81
C ASP A 291 9.67 1.04 0.59
N SER A 292 9.41 -0.05 1.30
CA SER A 292 9.97 -0.31 2.64
C SER A 292 11.50 -0.43 2.60
N LEU A 293 12.06 -1.15 1.63
CA LEU A 293 13.51 -1.26 1.43
C LEU A 293 14.16 0.07 1.10
N TYR A 294 13.54 0.87 0.23
CA TYR A 294 14.02 2.20 -0.12
C TYR A 294 14.01 3.15 1.08
N THR A 295 12.95 3.10 1.89
CA THR A 295 12.88 3.88 3.13
C THR A 295 13.97 3.48 4.12
N GLY A 296 14.26 2.19 4.25
CA GLY A 296 15.40 1.68 5.01
C GLY A 296 16.74 2.20 4.48
N LEU A 297 16.96 2.21 3.17
CA LEU A 297 18.16 2.79 2.55
C LEU A 297 18.31 4.27 2.91
N LYS A 298 17.25 5.07 2.79
CA LYS A 298 17.31 6.50 3.13
C LYS A 298 17.58 6.75 4.61
N ALA A 299 17.09 5.89 5.50
CA ALA A 299 17.43 5.96 6.92
C ALA A 299 18.94 5.72 7.15
N LEU A 300 19.55 4.77 6.43
CA LEU A 300 21.00 4.52 6.50
C LEU A 300 21.83 5.70 5.96
N GLU A 301 21.42 6.27 4.83
CA GLU A 301 22.06 7.46 4.26
C GLU A 301 21.99 8.66 5.22
N TYR A 302 20.84 8.88 5.85
CA TYR A 302 20.66 9.97 6.81
C TYR A 302 21.56 9.81 8.05
N GLN A 303 21.67 8.59 8.59
CA GLN A 303 22.59 8.30 9.71
C GLN A 303 24.05 8.61 9.36
N SER A 304 24.44 8.37 8.10
CA SER A 304 25.78 8.66 7.59
C SER A 304 26.06 10.17 7.48
N MET A 305 25.06 10.95 7.03
CA MET A 305 25.14 12.41 6.92
C MET A 305 24.99 13.14 8.28
N GLY A 306 24.35 12.49 9.25
CA GLY A 306 23.88 13.04 10.53
C GLY A 306 24.91 13.17 11.67
N LYS A 307 26.18 13.50 11.39
CA LYS A 307 27.08 14.08 12.42
C LYS A 307 27.11 15.62 12.43
N LYS A 308 26.28 16.28 11.62
CA LYS A 308 26.13 17.75 11.61
C LYS A 308 24.66 18.16 11.52
N GLY A 309 23.91 18.04 12.61
CA GLY A 309 22.54 18.54 12.68
C GLY A 309 21.83 18.00 13.91
N ARG A 310 21.61 18.87 14.88
CA ARG A 310 21.09 18.53 16.21
C ARG A 310 19.56 18.46 16.16
N THR A 311 18.99 17.26 16.24
CA THR A 311 17.61 17.06 16.70
C THR A 311 17.57 15.86 17.64
N LYS A 312 17.15 16.10 18.89
CA LYS A 312 16.98 15.07 19.91
C LYS A 312 15.85 14.13 19.48
N ILE A 313 16.18 12.91 19.04
CA ILE A 313 15.22 11.81 18.96
C ILE A 313 15.66 10.81 20.03
N ALA A 314 15.05 10.91 21.20
CA ALA A 314 15.35 10.08 22.37
C ALA A 314 14.85 8.62 22.23
N GLU A 315 14.41 8.21 21.04
CA GLU A 315 13.87 6.87 20.75
C GLU A 315 14.78 6.01 19.84
N LEU A 316 15.94 6.54 19.41
CA LEU A 316 16.89 5.75 18.61
C LEU A 316 17.90 4.95 19.46
N ASP A 317 17.94 5.18 20.77
CA ASP A 317 18.89 4.51 21.70
C ASP A 317 18.55 3.03 21.97
N GLU A 318 17.40 2.52 21.50
CA GLU A 318 17.01 1.11 21.63
C GLU A 318 17.20 0.28 20.34
N LEU A 319 17.60 0.90 19.21
CA LEU A 319 17.81 0.14 17.98
C LEU A 319 19.20 -0.54 17.98
N PRO A 320 19.28 -1.81 17.55
CA PRO A 320 20.56 -2.49 17.42
C PRO A 320 21.51 -1.70 16.52
N ALA A 321 22.80 -1.62 16.87
CA ALA A 321 23.79 -0.93 16.06
C ALA A 321 23.72 -1.40 14.59
N PRO A 322 23.77 -0.52 13.59
CA PRO A 322 23.62 -0.91 12.18
C PRO A 322 24.74 -1.89 11.79
N MET A 323 24.41 -2.88 10.96
CA MET A 323 25.40 -3.83 10.42
C MET A 323 26.10 -3.29 9.18
N VAL A 324 25.47 -2.33 8.49
CA VAL A 324 25.93 -1.74 7.24
C VAL A 324 25.66 -0.23 7.30
N ASN A 325 26.60 0.56 6.79
CA ASN A 325 26.49 2.00 6.58
C ASN A 325 26.50 2.30 5.07
N VAL A 326 25.99 3.46 4.67
CA VAL A 326 26.05 3.94 3.28
C VAL A 326 26.90 5.21 3.24
N ASP A 327 27.98 5.20 2.47
CA ASP A 327 28.88 6.33 2.28
C ASP A 327 29.14 6.54 0.79
N MET A 328 28.77 7.71 0.26
CA MET A 328 28.94 8.09 -1.16
C MET A 328 28.54 6.97 -2.14
N ASP A 329 27.30 6.48 -2.06
CA ASP A 329 26.76 5.39 -2.90
C ASP A 329 27.46 4.03 -2.76
N ILE A 330 28.13 3.80 -1.64
CA ILE A 330 28.80 2.54 -1.33
C ILE A 330 28.28 2.03 0.02
N PHE A 331 27.76 0.80 0.03
CA PHE A 331 27.52 0.07 1.25
C PHE A 331 28.84 -0.39 1.87
N VAL A 332 29.02 -0.13 3.16
CA VAL A 332 30.20 -0.51 3.93
C VAL A 332 29.75 -1.25 5.18
N LEU A 333 30.35 -2.41 5.46
CA LEU A 333 30.09 -3.11 6.72
C LEU A 333 30.55 -2.27 7.92
N ALA A 334 29.70 -2.17 8.96
CA ALA A 334 29.93 -1.32 10.12
C ALA A 334 30.93 -1.90 11.14
N GLY A 335 31.46 -3.10 10.90
CA GLY A 335 32.34 -3.84 11.80
C GLY A 335 33.06 -4.98 11.09
N ASP A 336 33.75 -5.83 11.85
CA ASP A 336 34.44 -6.99 11.29
C ASP A 336 33.47 -7.98 10.65
N VAL A 337 33.82 -8.51 9.48
CA VAL A 337 33.02 -9.46 8.70
C VAL A 337 32.63 -10.66 9.55
N ILE A 338 33.58 -11.23 10.31
CA ILE A 338 33.31 -12.43 11.11
C ILE A 338 32.25 -12.14 12.18
N THR A 339 32.42 -11.07 12.93
CA THR A 339 31.47 -10.64 13.97
C THR A 339 30.09 -10.32 13.38
N LEU A 340 30.04 -9.66 12.23
CA LEU A 340 28.78 -9.33 11.57
C LEU A 340 28.08 -10.56 10.99
N LEU A 341 28.81 -11.55 10.45
CA LEU A 341 28.20 -12.79 9.97
C LEU A 341 27.59 -13.61 11.12
N GLU A 342 28.28 -13.69 12.25
CA GLU A 342 27.76 -14.33 13.47
C GLU A 342 26.51 -13.61 13.98
N ARG A 343 26.58 -12.28 14.04
CA ARG A 343 25.44 -11.46 14.42
C ARG A 343 24.25 -11.65 13.47
N ALA A 344 24.47 -11.66 12.17
CA ALA A 344 23.42 -11.87 11.17
C ALA A 344 22.72 -13.23 11.34
N ALA A 345 23.49 -14.26 11.74
CA ALA A 345 22.98 -15.62 11.95
C ALA A 345 22.24 -15.79 13.29
N LEU A 346 22.70 -15.13 14.36
CA LEU A 346 22.28 -15.42 15.74
C LEU A 346 21.37 -14.37 16.38
N GLU A 347 21.37 -13.13 15.90
CA GLU A 347 20.58 -12.04 16.49
C GLU A 347 19.08 -12.31 16.30
N PRO A 348 18.22 -12.22 17.34
CA PRO A 348 16.78 -12.39 17.18
C PRO A 348 16.20 -11.40 16.17
N LEU A 349 15.23 -11.83 15.35
CA LEU A 349 14.50 -10.88 14.50
C LEU A 349 13.58 -10.01 15.37
N PRO A 350 13.50 -8.69 15.12
CA PRO A 350 12.62 -7.79 15.86
C PRO A 350 11.14 -8.23 15.86
N CYS A 351 10.72 -9.00 14.85
CA CYS A 351 9.34 -9.47 14.67
C CYS A 351 9.09 -10.89 15.20
N GLN A 352 9.74 -11.35 16.27
CA GLN A 352 9.24 -12.54 16.96
C GLN A 352 8.01 -12.15 17.79
N PRO A 353 6.85 -12.83 17.64
CA PRO A 353 5.92 -12.89 18.75
C PRO A 353 6.70 -13.49 19.91
N VAL A 354 6.77 -12.76 21.02
CA VAL A 354 7.26 -13.32 22.27
C VAL A 354 6.47 -14.61 22.49
N SER A 355 7.16 -15.75 22.60
CA SER A 355 6.53 -17.05 22.85
C SER A 355 5.51 -16.93 23.99
N PRO A 356 4.32 -17.54 23.90
CA PRO A 356 3.42 -17.60 25.03
C PRO A 356 4.12 -18.48 26.08
N LYS A 357 4.66 -17.85 27.13
CA LYS A 357 4.98 -18.59 28.34
C LYS A 357 3.65 -19.00 28.94
N ASP A 358 3.50 -20.31 29.11
CA ASP A 358 2.39 -20.98 29.75
C ASP A 358 1.85 -20.20 30.96
N ASP A 359 0.55 -19.93 30.97
CA ASP A 359 -0.21 -20.18 32.18
C ASP A 359 -1.60 -20.69 31.84
N LYS A 360 -1.93 -21.77 32.55
CA LYS A 360 -3.06 -22.66 32.37
C LYS A 360 -4.39 -21.92 32.57
N CYS A 361 -5.32 -22.09 31.63
CA CYS A 361 -6.69 -22.39 32.03
C CYS A 361 -7.35 -23.27 30.96
N SER A 362 -7.50 -24.53 31.32
CA SER A 362 -8.43 -25.49 30.73
C SER A 362 -9.81 -24.89 30.51
N GLN A 363 -10.39 -25.09 29.32
CA GLN A 363 -11.69 -25.74 29.19
C GLN A 363 -12.00 -26.11 27.74
N SER A 364 -12.44 -27.35 27.61
CA SER A 364 -12.94 -27.99 26.40
C SER A 364 -14.26 -27.35 25.94
N ARG A 365 -14.48 -27.30 24.62
CA ARG A 365 -15.70 -27.90 24.05
C ARG A 365 -15.61 -28.12 22.54
N MET A 366 -16.24 -29.21 22.16
CA MET A 366 -16.14 -29.98 20.93
C MET A 366 -16.84 -29.33 19.73
N LYS A 367 -16.39 -29.76 18.55
CA LYS A 367 -17.14 -29.80 17.29
C LYS A 367 -18.59 -30.26 17.50
N VAL A 368 -19.54 -29.54 16.90
CA VAL A 368 -20.51 -30.05 15.92
C VAL A 368 -20.63 -28.99 14.84
#